data_AF-A0A7J4E619-F1
#
_entry.id   AF-A0A7J4E619-F1
#
_cell.length_a   1.000
_cell.length_b   1.000
_cell.length_c   1.000
_cell.angle_alpha   90.00
_cell.angle_beta   90.00
_cell.angle_gamma   90.00
#
_symmetry.space_group_name_H-M   'P 1'
#
loop_
_entity.id
_entity.type
_entity.pdbx_description
1 polymer ?
#
loop_
_entity_poly.entity_id
_entity_poly.type
_entity_poly.pdbx_seq_one_letter_code
_entity_poly.pdbx_strand_id
1 'polypeptide(L)' 'MDNAGEAGERSLSVLDEEMRKVASFFGGEDGVKVVRALEKLEEATDDAIALESGVKLNAVRKILYRMYDHGLVSA' A
#
# COMPACT_ATOMS: atom_id res chain seq x y z
N MET A 1 -25.92 -25.68 -10.95
CA MET A 1 -25.67 -24.62 -11.95
C MET A 1 -25.67 -23.31 -11.19
N ASP A 2 -24.59 -22.66 -10.77
CA ASP A 2 -23.15 -22.89 -10.78
C ASP A 2 -22.60 -22.10 -9.58
N ASN A 3 -21.95 -22.76 -8.61
CA ASN A 3 -21.37 -22.11 -7.43
C ASN A 3 -19.84 -21.93 -7.58
N ALA A 4 -19.38 -21.63 -8.79
CA ALA A 4 -17.95 -21.51 -9.10
C ALA A 4 -17.45 -20.07 -9.19
N GLY A 5 -18.33 -19.06 -9.07
CA GLY A 5 -17.99 -17.65 -9.29
C GLY A 5 -17.53 -16.86 -8.05
N GLU A 6 -17.92 -17.24 -6.83
CA GLU A 6 -17.66 -16.40 -5.64
C GLU A 6 -16.24 -16.53 -5.04
N ALA A 7 -15.52 -17.62 -5.31
CA ALA A 7 -14.25 -17.90 -4.64
C ALA A 7 -13.09 -17.04 -5.17
N GLY A 8 -13.12 -16.65 -6.45
CA GLY A 8 -12.06 -15.86 -7.10
C GLY A 8 -12.07 -14.38 -6.69
N GLU A 9 -13.25 -13.76 -6.57
CA GLU A 9 -13.39 -12.36 -6.14
C GLU A 9 -13.13 -12.17 -4.64
N ARG A 10 -13.57 -13.12 -3.80
CA ARG A 10 -13.34 -13.04 -2.35
C ARG A 10 -11.85 -13.04 -2.01
N SER A 11 -11.02 -13.82 -2.71
CA SER A 11 -9.59 -13.94 -2.40
C SER A 11 -8.80 -12.66 -2.66
N LEU A 12 -9.11 -11.91 -3.73
CA LEU A 12 -8.48 -10.62 -4.01
C LEU A 12 -8.90 -9.55 -3.00
N SER A 13 -10.18 -9.52 -2.64
CA SER A 13 -10.72 -8.53 -1.69
C SER A 13 -10.15 -8.64 -0.27
N VAL A 14 -9.77 -9.85 0.16
CA VAL A 14 -9.17 -10.10 1.47
C VAL A 14 -7.73 -9.62 1.51
N LEU A 15 -6.94 -9.88 0.46
CA LEU A 15 -5.57 -9.38 0.34
C LEU A 15 -5.52 -7.85 0.38
N ASP A 16 -6.45 -7.19 -0.32
CA ASP A 16 -6.58 -5.73 -0.29
C ASP A 16 -6.90 -5.19 1.11
N GLU A 17 -7.72 -5.90 1.87
CA GLU A 17 -8.11 -5.50 3.23
C GLU A 17 -6.98 -5.71 4.25
N GLU A 18 -6.26 -6.83 4.15
CA GLU A 18 -5.08 -7.09 4.98
C GLU A 18 -3.96 -6.09 4.67
N MET A 19 -3.70 -5.81 3.39
CA MET A 19 -2.72 -4.83 2.98
C MET A 19 -3.07 -3.42 3.48
N ARG A 20 -4.36 -3.03 3.45
CA ARG A 20 -4.82 -1.78 4.07
C ARG A 20 -4.52 -1.71 5.57
N LYS A 21 -4.76 -2.81 6.31
CA LYS A 21 -4.48 -2.86 7.76
C LYS A 21 -2.99 -2.74 8.04
N VAL A 22 -2.17 -3.45 7.26
CA VAL A 22 -0.70 -3.36 7.35
C VAL A 22 -0.25 -1.93 7.03
N ALA A 23 -0.67 -1.36 5.92
CA ALA A 23 -0.34 0.02 5.55
C ALA A 23 -0.75 1.03 6.63
N SER A 24 -1.94 0.85 7.22
CA SER A 24 -2.44 1.66 8.33
C SER A 24 -1.61 1.49 9.60
N PHE A 25 -1.14 0.28 9.92
CA PHE A 25 -0.22 0.06 11.04
C PHE A 25 1.09 0.85 10.89
N PHE A 26 1.63 0.94 9.67
CA PHE A 26 2.86 1.67 9.40
C PHE A 26 2.69 3.18 9.22
N GLY A 27 1.50 3.71 8.94
CA GLY A 27 1.38 5.14 8.63
C GLY A 27 0.01 5.78 8.84
N GLY A 28 -0.91 5.09 9.51
CA GLY A 28 -2.30 5.51 9.60
C GLY A 28 -2.92 5.72 8.23
N GLU A 29 -3.70 6.77 8.07
CA GLU A 29 -4.31 7.12 6.78
C GLU A 29 -3.27 7.45 5.71
N ASP A 30 -2.17 8.13 6.09
CA ASP A 30 -1.09 8.46 5.16
C ASP A 30 -0.36 7.20 4.67
N GLY A 31 -0.23 6.18 5.52
CA GLY A 31 0.33 4.88 5.15
C GLY A 31 -0.48 4.19 4.06
N VAL A 32 -1.81 4.21 4.18
CA VAL A 32 -2.71 3.66 3.15
C VAL A 32 -2.58 4.43 1.84
N LYS A 33 -2.48 5.77 1.88
CA LYS A 33 -2.30 6.60 0.68
C LYS A 33 -0.96 6.33 -0.01
N VAL A 34 0.12 6.16 0.77
CA VAL A 34 1.45 5.82 0.27
C VAL A 34 1.45 4.48 -0.44
N VAL A 35 0.85 3.44 0.16
CA VAL A 35 0.78 2.11 -0.45
C VAL A 35 -0.05 2.11 -1.73
N ARG A 36 -1.19 2.80 -1.75
CA ARG A 36 -2.00 2.95 -2.97
C ARG A 36 -1.27 3.68 -4.10
N ALA A 37 -0.49 4.71 -3.75
CA ALA A 37 0.35 5.39 -4.73
C ALA A 37 1.42 4.45 -5.29
N LEU A 38 2.04 3.63 -4.45
CA LEU A 38 3.04 2.64 -4.88
C LEU A 38 2.42 1.54 -5.75
N GLU A 39 1.24 1.01 -5.39
CA GLU A 39 0.50 0.05 -6.22
C GLU A 39 0.20 0.59 -7.62
N LYS A 40 -0.11 1.88 -7.73
CA LYS A 40 -0.40 2.54 -9.01
C LYS A 40 0.85 2.81 -9.84
N LEU A 41 1.96 3.13 -9.18
CA LEU A 41 3.21 3.52 -9.82
C LEU A 41 4.16 2.34 -10.08
N GLU A 42 3.93 1.20 -9.43
CA GLU A 42 4.79 0.01 -9.38
C GLU A 42 6.15 0.28 -8.72
N GLU A 43 7.02 1.05 -9.38
CA GLU A 43 8.33 1.48 -8.91
C GLU A 43 8.44 2.99 -9.01
N ALA A 44 8.73 3.66 -7.89
CA ALA A 44 8.73 5.12 -7.85
C ALA A 44 9.69 5.68 -6.80
N THR A 45 10.16 6.89 -7.06
CA THR A 45 10.88 7.68 -6.06
C THR A 45 9.94 8.18 -4.98
N ASP A 46 10.48 8.50 -3.81
CA ASP A 46 9.73 9.10 -2.69
C ASP A 46 9.03 10.41 -3.07
N ASP A 47 9.65 11.24 -3.92
CA ASP A 47 9.06 12.45 -4.49
C ASP A 47 7.84 12.16 -5.37
N ALA A 48 7.92 11.14 -6.23
CA ALA A 48 6.80 10.74 -7.08
C ALA A 48 5.64 10.18 -6.25
N ILE A 49 5.94 9.39 -5.22
CA ILE A 49 4.94 8.85 -4.29
C ILE A 49 4.28 9.98 -3.50
N ALA A 50 5.04 10.98 -3.05
CA ALA A 50 4.51 12.16 -2.35
C ALA A 50 3.55 12.95 -3.24
N LEU A 51 3.90 13.13 -4.52
CA LEU A 51 3.04 13.81 -5.48
C LEU A 51 1.73 13.06 -5.74
N GLU A 52 1.80 11.75 -5.96
CA GLU A 52 0.62 10.91 -6.24
C GLU A 52 -0.28 10.73 -5.01
N SER A 53 0.30 10.53 -3.83
CA SER A 53 -0.46 10.29 -2.58
C SER A 53 -1.02 11.57 -1.94
N GLY A 54 -0.47 12.74 -2.29
CA GLY A 54 -0.74 14.02 -1.61
C GLY A 54 -0.16 14.09 -0.19
N VAL A 55 0.63 13.09 0.24
CA VAL A 55 1.29 13.05 1.54
C VAL A 55 2.60 13.83 1.47
N LYS A 56 2.92 14.57 2.55
CA LYS A 56 4.19 15.32 2.61
C LYS A 56 5.38 14.37 2.46
N LEU A 57 6.34 14.73 1.61
CA LEU A 57 7.55 13.95 1.32
C LEU A 57 8.27 13.38 2.57
N ASN A 58 8.44 14.17 3.63
CA ASN A 58 9.08 13.68 4.85
C ASN A 58 8.26 12.59 5.58
N ALA A 59 6.93 12.67 5.51
CA ALA A 59 6.07 11.62 6.04
C ALA A 59 6.14 10.36 5.16
N VAL A 60 6.16 10.52 3.83
CA VAL A 60 6.39 9.41 2.88
C VAL A 60 7.68 8.67 3.20
N ARG A 61 8.82 9.38 3.29
CA ARG A 61 10.11 8.78 3.66
C ARG A 61 10.05 7.95 4.95
N LYS A 62 9.48 8.52 6.01
CA LYS A 62 9.34 7.83 7.31
C LYS A 62 8.45 6.59 7.24
N ILE A 63 7.43 6.59 6.39
CA ILE A 63 6.55 5.43 6.19
C ILE A 63 7.30 4.36 5.39
N LEU A 64 7.91 4.73 4.26
CA LEU A 64 8.67 3.81 3.40
C LEU A 64 9.82 3.15 4.16
N TYR A 65 10.57 3.89 4.97
CA TYR A 65 11.65 3.32 5.78
C TYR A 65 11.14 2.31 6.80
N ARG A 66 10.01 2.57 7.49
CA ARG A 66 9.44 1.59 8.42
C ARG A 66 8.95 0.33 7.71
N MET A 67 8.40 0.47 6.51
CA MET A 67 7.99 -0.68 5.68
C MET A 67 9.21 -1.46 5.19
N TYR A 68 10.28 -0.77 4.80
CA TYR A 68 11.55 -1.37 4.37
C TYR A 68 12.20 -2.17 5.49
N ASP A 69 12.26 -1.59 6.69
CA ASP A 69 12.80 -2.23 7.89
C ASP A 69 12.05 -3.52 8.26
N HIS A 70 10.83 -3.73 7.74
CA HIS A 70 10.00 -4.91 7.98
C HIS A 70 9.79 -5.74 6.71
N GLY A 71 10.56 -5.46 5.64
CA GLY A 71 10.57 -6.26 4.41
C GLY A 71 9.32 -6.14 3.54
N LEU A 72 8.49 -5.10 3.74
CA LEU A 72 7.28 -4.88 2.97
C LEU A 72 7.51 -4.10 1.67
N VAL A 73 8.58 -3.32 1.62
CA VAL A 73 9.05 -2.63 0.40
C VAL A 73 10.54 -2.88 0.24
N SER A 74 11.00 -2.88 -1.00
CA SER A 74 12.41 -2.95 -1.36
C SER A 74 12.90 -1.61 -1.90
N ALA A 75 14.21 -1.38 -1.78
CA ALA A 75 14.90 -0.23 -2.37
C ALA A 75 15.34 -0.53 -3.80
#